data_AF-A0A7Z9US92-F1
#
_entry.id   AF-A0A7Z9US92-F1
#
_cell.length_a   1.000
_cell.length_b   1.000
_cell.length_c   1.000
_cell.angle_alpha   90.00
_cell.angle_beta   90.00
_cell.angle_gamma   90.00
#
_symmetry.space_group_name_H-M   'P 1'
#
loop_
_entity.id
_entity.type
_entity.pdbx_description
1 polymer ?
#
loop_
_entity_poly.entity_id
_entity_poly.type
_entity_poly.pdbx_seq_one_letter_code
_entity_poly.pdbx_strand_id
1 'polypeptide(L)'
;MVRPDFGKAVGGSLSFGHLPEPTDWTPQDAVKNPLLTMATTFAYVGGSVMGYIVYANWIGLHRWGLTGHEKISVIQRHAFTQDTINYLPEDPAQANQLRKIIAPLRWDVSIGAIVLFIVTGAFMLSGAAVLYPLQTEFKGWSLLTEQAHVWGNIHASLVWVYYICIIAALWGTLQVLPEIYARVMQEFFQAIWPDREWDYGRIRRNVCVYIFTATMIIVWLNVPFDILTQVAGFILANFSIALMMLAALYLNFKLPVLYRTRLPMLVGGLVSAVILICFAGISGWGLITKLLG
;
A
#
# COMPACT_ATOMS: atom_id res chain seq x y z
N MET A 1 -17.62 20.08 21.12
CA MET A 1 -17.21 18.78 20.54
C MET A 1 -18.03 18.53 19.29
N VAL A 2 -17.35 18.40 18.15
CA VAL A 2 -17.96 17.99 16.89
C VAL A 2 -18.35 16.52 17.00
N ARG A 3 -19.59 16.17 16.63
CA ARG A 3 -20.05 14.78 16.55
C ARG A 3 -20.28 14.43 15.08
N PRO A 4 -19.52 13.49 14.49
CA PRO A 4 -19.77 13.08 13.12
C PRO A 4 -21.13 12.37 13.02
N ASP A 5 -21.84 12.61 11.93
CA ASP A 5 -23.09 11.93 11.62
C ASP A 5 -22.79 10.54 11.06
N PHE A 6 -22.76 9.54 11.95
CA PHE A 6 -22.50 8.15 11.58
C PHE A 6 -23.55 7.57 10.63
N GLY A 7 -24.79 8.06 10.68
CA GLY A 7 -25.86 7.62 9.77
C GLY A 7 -25.54 8.03 8.34
N LYS A 8 -25.17 9.30 8.14
CA LYS A 8 -24.70 9.80 6.83
C LYS A 8 -23.41 9.13 6.39
N ALA A 9 -22.49 8.84 7.30
CA ALA A 9 -21.25 8.12 6.98
C ALA A 9 -21.50 6.71 6.42
N VAL A 10 -22.41 5.96 7.04
CA VAL A 10 -22.79 4.62 6.57
C VAL A 10 -23.55 4.72 5.25
N GLY A 11 -24.50 5.65 5.14
CA GLY A 11 -25.22 5.89 3.88
C GLY A 11 -24.29 6.29 2.73
N GLY A 12 -23.31 7.14 2.99
CA GLY A 12 -22.29 7.55 2.02
C GLY A 12 -21.37 6.41 1.60
N SER A 13 -20.94 5.56 2.55
CA SER A 13 -20.10 4.39 2.27
C SER A 13 -20.77 3.34 1.38
N LEU A 14 -22.11 3.32 1.34
CA LEU A 14 -22.92 2.43 0.50
C LEU A 14 -23.43 3.10 -0.78
N SER A 15 -23.14 4.40 -0.96
CA SER A 15 -23.53 5.16 -2.15
C SER A 15 -22.51 4.94 -3.26
N PHE A 16 -22.97 4.56 -4.45
CA PHE A 16 -22.13 4.31 -5.62
C PHE A 16 -22.39 5.35 -6.70
N GLY A 17 -21.32 5.84 -7.33
CA GLY A 17 -21.40 6.71 -8.51
C GLY A 17 -21.67 8.18 -8.23
N HIS A 18 -21.63 8.62 -6.97
CA HIS A 18 -21.79 10.03 -6.62
C HIS A 18 -20.45 10.70 -6.34
N LEU A 19 -20.04 11.62 -7.22
CA LEU A 19 -18.97 12.58 -6.93
C LEU A 19 -19.60 13.84 -6.34
N PRO A 20 -19.03 14.40 -5.25
CA PRO A 20 -19.55 15.63 -4.67
C PRO A 20 -19.42 16.78 -5.66
N GLU A 21 -20.41 17.68 -5.67
CA GLU A 21 -20.36 18.88 -6.50
C GLU A 21 -19.24 19.82 -6.03
N PRO A 22 -18.45 20.41 -6.95
CA PRO A 22 -17.42 21.37 -6.58
C PRO A 22 -18.03 22.59 -5.90
N THR A 23 -17.45 23.00 -4.79
CA THR A 23 -17.75 24.28 -4.11
C THR A 23 -16.75 25.36 -4.51
N ASP A 24 -17.06 26.63 -4.21
CA ASP A 24 -16.20 27.78 -4.54
C ASP A 24 -14.78 27.71 -3.97
N TRP A 25 -14.59 26.97 -2.87
CA TRP A 25 -13.30 26.78 -2.21
C TRP A 25 -12.62 25.44 -2.56
N THR A 26 -13.23 24.63 -3.44
CA THR A 26 -12.64 23.36 -3.87
C THR A 26 -11.33 23.63 -4.63
N PRO A 27 -10.22 22.95 -4.31
CA PRO A 27 -8.95 23.15 -5.00
C PRO A 27 -9.10 22.98 -6.52
N GLN A 28 -8.55 23.93 -7.29
CA GLN A 28 -8.74 23.95 -8.75
C GLN A 28 -8.29 22.64 -9.43
N ASP A 29 -7.25 22.00 -8.91
CA ASP A 29 -6.78 20.71 -9.44
C ASP A 29 -7.82 19.60 -9.27
N ALA A 30 -8.53 19.57 -8.13
CA ALA A 30 -9.60 18.61 -7.89
C ALA A 30 -10.84 18.88 -8.77
N VAL A 31 -11.10 20.15 -9.10
CA VAL A 31 -12.17 20.52 -10.04
C VAL A 31 -11.82 20.11 -11.48
N LYS A 32 -10.58 20.35 -11.91
CA LYS A 32 -10.12 20.03 -13.26
C LYS A 32 -9.91 18.53 -13.47
N ASN A 33 -9.42 17.83 -12.45
CA ASN A 33 -9.02 16.42 -12.51
C ASN A 33 -9.71 15.55 -11.45
N PRO A 34 -11.06 15.55 -11.35
CA PRO A 34 -11.79 14.93 -10.22
C PRO A 34 -11.54 13.42 -10.12
N LEU A 35 -11.45 12.73 -11.25
CA LEU A 35 -11.18 11.29 -11.29
C LEU A 35 -9.74 10.96 -10.89
N LEU A 36 -8.76 11.80 -11.25
CA LEU A 36 -7.38 11.64 -10.81
C LEU A 36 -7.29 11.85 -9.31
N THR A 37 -7.91 12.91 -8.77
CA THR A 37 -7.93 13.18 -7.33
C THR A 37 -8.55 12.00 -6.57
N MET A 38 -9.69 11.48 -7.03
CA MET A 38 -10.31 10.29 -6.43
C MET A 38 -9.37 9.09 -6.47
N ALA A 39 -8.71 8.83 -7.60
CA ALA A 39 -7.79 7.72 -7.74
C ALA A 39 -6.52 7.88 -6.88
N THR A 40 -6.03 9.10 -6.70
CA THR A 40 -4.93 9.41 -5.78
C THR A 40 -5.38 9.19 -4.32
N THR A 41 -6.56 9.65 -3.92
CA THR A 41 -7.10 9.38 -2.59
C THR A 41 -7.21 7.87 -2.34
N PHE A 42 -7.74 7.11 -3.31
CA PHE A 42 -7.84 5.65 -3.20
C PHE A 42 -6.46 4.97 -3.08
N ALA A 43 -5.48 5.43 -3.85
CA ALA A 43 -4.10 4.97 -3.75
C ALA A 43 -3.50 5.14 -2.34
N TYR A 44 -3.76 6.27 -1.67
CA TYR A 44 -3.25 6.54 -0.33
C TYR A 44 -3.98 5.78 0.78
N VAL A 45 -5.22 5.38 0.55
CA VAL A 45 -5.92 4.43 1.43
C VAL A 45 -5.33 3.03 1.28
N GLY A 46 -4.85 2.68 0.08
CA GLY A 46 -4.13 1.45 -0.18
C GLY A 46 -2.73 1.42 0.44
N GLY A 47 -2.34 0.29 1.04
CA GLY A 47 -0.95 0.06 1.45
C GLY A 47 0.00 -0.02 0.23
N SER A 48 1.31 0.11 0.42
CA SER A 48 2.26 0.05 -0.70
C SER A 48 2.49 -1.38 -1.22
N VAL A 49 2.72 -1.53 -2.53
CA VAL A 49 3.10 -2.83 -3.15
C VAL A 49 4.31 -3.47 -2.47
N MET A 50 5.26 -2.65 -2.02
CA MET A 50 6.53 -3.11 -1.45
C MET A 50 6.29 -3.87 -0.15
N GLY A 51 5.26 -3.50 0.61
CA GLY A 51 4.83 -4.23 1.80
C GLY A 51 4.48 -5.68 1.46
N TYR A 52 3.74 -5.94 0.39
CA TYR A 52 3.35 -7.30 -0.01
C TYR A 52 4.56 -8.16 -0.42
N ILE A 53 5.53 -7.57 -1.12
CA ILE A 53 6.75 -8.27 -1.57
C ILE A 53 7.67 -8.56 -0.38
N VAL A 54 7.98 -7.54 0.43
CA VAL A 54 8.89 -7.69 1.57
C VAL A 54 8.31 -8.59 2.65
N TYR A 55 6.99 -8.56 2.85
CA TYR A 55 6.35 -9.43 3.83
C TYR A 55 6.62 -10.91 3.54
N ALA A 56 6.62 -11.33 2.26
CA ALA A 56 7.03 -12.68 1.87
C ALA A 56 8.51 -12.98 2.19
N ASN A 57 9.41 -12.00 1.98
CA ASN A 57 10.82 -12.13 2.37
C ASN A 57 10.96 -12.26 3.91
N TRP A 58 10.24 -11.47 4.70
CA TRP A 58 10.26 -11.55 6.17
C TRP A 58 9.74 -12.89 6.70
N ILE A 59 8.70 -13.46 6.08
CA ILE A 59 8.25 -14.83 6.37
C ILE A 59 9.40 -15.83 6.12
N GLY A 60 10.17 -15.63 5.06
CA GLY A 60 11.38 -16.41 4.75
C GLY A 60 12.43 -16.32 5.85
N LEU A 61 12.77 -15.11 6.30
CA LEU A 61 13.77 -14.88 7.35
C LEU A 61 13.39 -15.52 8.69
N HIS A 62 12.11 -15.44 9.06
CA HIS A 62 11.59 -16.02 10.30
C HIS A 62 11.33 -17.53 10.20
N ARG A 63 11.67 -18.17 9.07
CA ARG A 63 11.55 -19.62 8.88
C ARG A 63 10.13 -20.15 9.12
N TRP A 64 9.12 -19.35 8.79
CA TRP A 64 7.74 -19.72 9.00
C TRP A 64 7.23 -20.67 7.91
N GLY A 65 6.67 -21.81 8.33
CA GLY A 65 6.04 -22.76 7.40
C GLY A 65 7.10 -23.50 6.62
N LEU A 66 6.98 -23.55 5.28
CA LEU A 66 7.94 -24.29 4.45
C LEU A 66 9.33 -23.66 4.44
N THR A 67 9.46 -22.35 4.70
CA THR A 67 10.76 -21.67 4.68
C THR A 67 11.66 -22.09 5.85
N GLY A 68 11.10 -22.71 6.89
CA GLY A 68 11.86 -23.31 7.99
C GLY A 68 12.24 -24.77 7.79
N HIS A 69 11.90 -25.38 6.66
CA HIS A 69 12.22 -26.78 6.38
C HIS A 69 13.74 -26.98 6.22
N GLU A 70 14.30 -28.06 6.77
CA GLU A 70 15.75 -28.32 6.73
C GLU A 70 16.33 -28.33 5.30
N LYS A 71 15.52 -28.79 4.35
CA LYS A 71 15.87 -28.87 2.91
C LYS A 71 15.39 -27.68 2.08
N ILE A 72 15.15 -26.51 2.69
CA ILE A 72 14.58 -25.34 1.99
C ILE A 72 15.39 -24.91 0.76
N SER A 73 16.73 -24.97 0.83
CA SER A 73 17.60 -24.61 -0.30
C SER A 73 17.38 -25.52 -1.52
N VAL A 74 17.15 -26.81 -1.29
CA VAL A 74 16.84 -27.78 -2.35
C VAL A 74 15.45 -27.50 -2.94
N ILE A 75 14.47 -27.23 -2.08
CA ILE A 75 13.09 -26.91 -2.50
C ILE A 75 13.07 -25.63 -3.34
N GLN A 76 13.79 -24.58 -2.92
CA GLN A 76 13.89 -23.32 -3.66
C GLN A 76 14.56 -23.53 -5.03
N ARG A 77 15.66 -24.28 -5.09
CA ARG A 77 16.33 -24.58 -6.36
C ARG A 77 15.43 -25.36 -7.30
N HIS A 78 14.70 -26.34 -6.77
CA HIS A 78 13.73 -27.13 -7.54
C HIS A 78 12.55 -26.28 -8.04
N ALA A 79 12.03 -25.39 -7.19
CA ALA A 79 10.97 -24.45 -7.57
C ALA A 79 11.41 -23.41 -8.61
N PHE A 80 12.71 -23.09 -8.67
CA PHE A 80 13.27 -22.16 -9.66
C PHE A 80 13.49 -22.83 -11.02
N THR A 81 13.82 -24.12 -11.06
CA THR A 81 14.11 -24.84 -12.30
C THR A 81 12.89 -25.51 -12.94
N GLN A 82 11.86 -25.83 -12.15
CA GLN A 82 10.64 -26.45 -12.65
C GLN A 82 9.46 -25.49 -12.62
N ASP A 83 8.67 -25.51 -13.70
CA ASP A 83 7.46 -24.68 -13.77
C ASP A 83 6.29 -25.27 -12.97
N THR A 84 6.33 -26.57 -12.64
CA THR A 84 5.27 -27.26 -11.88
C THR A 84 5.59 -27.35 -10.38
N ILE A 85 4.61 -27.02 -9.54
CA ILE A 85 4.73 -27.11 -8.08
C ILE A 85 4.40 -28.54 -7.63
N ASN A 86 5.41 -29.39 -7.55
CA ASN A 86 5.32 -30.81 -7.13
C ASN A 86 6.05 -31.11 -5.80
N TYR A 87 6.58 -30.08 -5.12
CA TYR A 87 7.27 -30.20 -3.83
C TYR A 87 6.33 -30.05 -2.62
N LEU A 88 5.03 -29.81 -2.85
CA LEU A 88 4.02 -29.72 -1.81
C LEU A 88 3.37 -31.09 -1.55
N PRO A 89 3.04 -31.44 -0.30
CA PRO A 89 2.33 -32.69 0.01
C PRO A 89 0.99 -32.81 -0.73
N GLU A 90 0.70 -33.99 -1.29
CA GLU A 90 -0.61 -34.28 -1.89
C GLU A 90 -1.61 -34.88 -0.89
N ASP A 91 -1.13 -35.31 0.28
CA ASP A 91 -1.97 -35.83 1.36
C ASP A 91 -2.86 -34.71 1.97
N PRO A 92 -4.20 -34.84 1.94
CA PRO A 92 -5.12 -33.88 2.52
C PRO A 92 -4.84 -33.56 4.01
N ALA A 93 -4.35 -34.54 4.79
CA ALA A 93 -4.04 -34.32 6.20
C ALA A 93 -2.85 -33.35 6.37
N GLN A 94 -1.78 -33.57 5.61
CA GLN A 94 -0.60 -32.69 5.60
C GLN A 94 -0.92 -31.32 5.02
N ALA A 95 -1.72 -31.25 3.95
CA ALA A 95 -2.19 -29.99 3.40
C ALA A 95 -3.00 -29.17 4.42
N ASN A 96 -3.84 -29.83 5.22
CA ASN A 96 -4.60 -29.17 6.29
C ASN A 96 -3.69 -28.71 7.44
N GLN A 97 -2.66 -29.48 7.78
CA GLN A 97 -1.65 -29.06 8.75
C GLN A 97 -0.90 -27.81 8.28
N LEU A 98 -0.48 -27.75 7.01
CA LEU A 98 0.17 -26.57 6.46
C LEU A 98 -0.75 -25.34 6.55
N ARG A 99 -2.04 -25.50 6.22
CA ARG A 99 -3.06 -24.42 6.35
C ARG A 99 -3.19 -23.90 7.78
N LYS A 100 -3.04 -24.76 8.79
CA LYS A 100 -3.06 -24.36 10.20
C LYS A 100 -1.78 -23.60 10.57
N ILE A 101 -0.62 -24.03 10.09
CA ILE A 101 0.67 -23.38 10.36
C ILE A 101 0.71 -21.96 9.80
N ILE A 102 0.11 -21.72 8.62
CA ILE A 102 0.03 -20.39 8.01
C ILE A 102 -1.16 -19.55 8.53
N ALA A 103 -1.99 -20.08 9.41
CA ALA A 103 -3.18 -19.37 9.89
C ALA A 103 -2.85 -18.04 10.61
N PRO A 104 -1.78 -17.92 11.43
CA PRO A 104 -1.49 -16.66 12.09
C PRO A 104 -1.06 -15.56 11.11
N LEU A 105 -0.39 -15.89 9.99
CA LEU A 105 -0.09 -14.93 8.92
C LEU A 105 -1.36 -14.32 8.33
N ARG A 106 -2.40 -15.14 8.15
CA ARG A 106 -3.70 -14.65 7.68
C ARG A 106 -4.32 -13.69 8.68
N TRP A 107 -4.22 -13.99 9.97
CA TRP A 107 -4.73 -13.11 11.02
C TRP A 107 -3.95 -11.81 11.11
N ASP A 108 -2.63 -11.85 11.02
CA ASP A 108 -1.77 -10.67 11.02
C ASP A 108 -2.16 -9.69 9.90
N VAL A 109 -2.23 -10.17 8.66
CA VAL A 109 -2.65 -9.37 7.51
C VAL A 109 -4.11 -8.88 7.65
N SER A 110 -5.02 -9.74 8.12
CA SER A 110 -6.44 -9.38 8.25
C SER A 110 -6.68 -8.33 9.34
N ILE A 111 -6.02 -8.46 10.49
CA ILE A 111 -6.09 -7.48 11.58
C ILE A 111 -5.47 -6.16 11.11
N GLY A 112 -4.33 -6.20 10.42
CA GLY A 112 -3.73 -5.02 9.81
C GLY A 112 -4.68 -4.29 8.86
N ALA A 113 -5.39 -5.04 7.99
CA ALA A 113 -6.38 -4.47 7.08
C ALA A 113 -7.59 -3.85 7.82
N ILE A 114 -8.08 -4.50 8.89
CA ILE A 114 -9.17 -3.97 9.73
C ILE A 114 -8.74 -2.66 10.41
N VAL A 115 -7.54 -2.63 10.99
CA VAL A 115 -7.00 -1.42 11.63
C VAL A 115 -6.86 -0.31 10.60
N LEU A 116 -6.30 -0.59 9.42
CA LEU A 116 -6.18 0.39 8.34
C LEU A 116 -7.54 0.95 7.92
N PHE A 117 -8.55 0.09 7.78
CA PHE A 117 -9.91 0.50 7.46
C PHE A 117 -10.51 1.43 8.52
N ILE A 118 -10.40 1.08 9.81
CA ILE A 118 -10.92 1.88 10.91
C ILE A 118 -10.21 3.24 10.99
N VAL A 119 -8.87 3.24 10.92
CA VAL A 119 -8.07 4.47 11.02
C VAL A 119 -8.36 5.39 9.84
N THR A 120 -8.41 4.85 8.62
CA THR A 120 -8.77 5.62 7.41
C THR A 120 -10.16 6.24 7.57
N GLY A 121 -11.16 5.45 7.97
CA GLY A 121 -12.51 5.96 8.19
C GLY A 121 -12.55 7.07 9.25
N ALA A 122 -11.80 6.91 10.36
CA ALA A 122 -11.72 7.93 11.40
C ALA A 122 -11.10 9.25 10.90
N PHE A 123 -10.04 9.18 10.09
CA PHE A 123 -9.42 10.38 9.49
C PHE A 123 -10.34 11.04 8.46
N MET A 124 -11.00 10.26 7.59
CA MET A 124 -11.96 10.80 6.62
C MET A 124 -13.14 11.49 7.32
N LEU A 125 -13.71 10.87 8.36
CA LEU A 125 -14.80 11.47 9.14
C LEU A 125 -14.37 12.72 9.89
N SER A 126 -13.16 12.72 10.46
CA SER A 126 -12.61 13.90 11.13
C SER A 126 -12.35 15.04 10.16
N GLY A 127 -11.85 14.73 8.96
CA GLY A 127 -11.70 15.70 7.88
C GLY A 127 -13.04 16.30 7.47
N ALA A 128 -14.06 15.47 7.25
CA ALA A 128 -15.40 15.92 6.88
C ALA A 128 -16.10 16.73 7.99
N ALA A 129 -15.91 16.37 9.26
CA ALA A 129 -16.63 16.99 10.36
C ALA A 129 -15.93 18.25 10.91
N VAL A 130 -14.60 18.29 10.85
CA VAL A 130 -13.81 19.37 11.47
C VAL A 130 -13.12 20.26 10.44
N LEU A 131 -12.52 19.69 9.38
CA LEU A 131 -11.74 20.47 8.42
C LEU A 131 -12.61 21.05 7.30
N TYR A 132 -13.56 20.28 6.78
CA TYR A 132 -14.46 20.73 5.70
C TYR A 132 -15.23 22.02 6.04
N PRO A 133 -15.76 22.22 7.28
CA PRO A 133 -16.43 23.47 7.64
C PRO A 133 -15.52 24.69 7.73
N LEU A 134 -14.19 24.51 7.87
CA LEU A 134 -13.24 25.62 7.93
C LEU A 134 -13.04 26.27 6.55
N GLN A 135 -13.43 25.58 5.46
CA GLN A 135 -13.31 26.06 4.08
C GLN A 135 -11.89 26.53 3.73
N THR A 136 -10.87 25.97 4.38
CA THR A 136 -9.47 26.31 4.16
C THR A 136 -8.87 25.41 3.09
N GLU A 137 -8.25 26.04 2.09
CA GLU A 137 -7.45 25.33 1.10
C GLU A 137 -6.08 24.97 1.70
N PHE A 138 -5.71 23.68 1.67
CA PHE A 138 -4.37 23.25 2.03
C PHE A 138 -3.39 23.68 0.93
N LYS A 139 -2.52 24.66 1.23
CA LYS A 139 -1.53 25.15 0.25
C LYS A 139 -0.18 24.46 0.43
N GLY A 140 0.19 23.67 -0.58
CA GLY A 140 1.51 23.04 -0.66
C GLY A 140 1.77 22.06 0.49
N TRP A 141 2.79 22.36 1.31
CA TRP A 141 3.28 21.47 2.37
C TRP A 141 2.59 21.64 3.73
N SER A 142 1.60 22.54 3.85
CA SER A 142 0.92 22.82 5.13
C SER A 142 -0.08 21.75 5.58
N LEU A 143 -0.28 20.70 4.79
CA LEU A 143 -1.30 19.66 5.03
C LEU A 143 -1.22 19.06 6.44
N LEU A 144 -0.02 18.74 6.93
CA LEU A 144 0.16 18.16 8.27
C LEU A 144 -0.10 19.17 9.39
N THR A 145 0.19 20.46 9.15
CA THR A 145 -0.03 21.55 10.11
C THR A 145 -1.53 21.83 10.26
N GLU A 146 -2.25 21.90 9.15
CA GLU A 146 -3.69 22.16 9.14
C GLU A 146 -4.50 20.98 9.73
N GLN A 147 -4.02 19.74 9.57
CA GLN A 147 -4.61 18.58 10.25
C GLN A 147 -4.54 18.66 11.78
N ALA A 148 -3.63 19.47 12.35
CA ALA A 148 -3.56 19.69 13.79
C ALA A 148 -4.82 20.35 14.36
N HIS A 149 -5.60 21.06 13.52
CA HIS A 149 -6.88 21.66 13.93
C HIS A 149 -7.90 20.62 14.41
N VAL A 150 -7.85 19.38 13.89
CA VAL A 150 -8.71 18.29 14.38
C VAL A 150 -8.50 18.06 15.88
N TRP A 151 -7.24 18.03 16.31
CA TRP A 151 -6.87 17.78 17.70
C TRP A 151 -7.08 19.01 18.58
N GLY A 152 -6.83 20.20 18.04
CA GLY A 152 -7.11 21.47 18.71
C GLY A 152 -8.59 21.67 19.06
N ASN A 153 -9.51 21.12 18.24
CA ASN A 153 -10.95 21.13 18.50
C ASN A 153 -11.38 20.24 19.69
N ILE A 154 -10.52 19.30 20.11
CA ILE A 154 -10.76 18.44 21.26
C ILE A 154 -10.11 19.05 22.50
N HIS A 155 -8.79 19.32 22.45
CA HIS A 155 -8.04 19.95 23.52
C HIS A 155 -6.69 20.49 23.03
N ALA A 156 -6.26 21.66 23.48
CA ALA A 156 -5.03 22.30 23.02
C ALA A 156 -3.75 21.46 23.24
N SER A 157 -3.69 20.65 24.31
CA SER A 157 -2.53 19.76 24.55
C SER A 157 -2.41 18.61 23.54
N LEU A 158 -3.51 18.20 22.91
CA LEU A 158 -3.49 17.11 21.92
C LEU A 158 -2.79 17.51 20.62
N VAL A 159 -2.65 18.81 20.35
CA VAL A 159 -1.84 19.34 19.24
C VAL A 159 -0.38 18.89 19.38
N TRP A 160 0.17 18.95 20.59
CA TRP A 160 1.54 18.49 20.87
C TRP A 160 1.68 16.97 20.76
N VAL A 161 0.70 16.24 21.27
CA VAL A 161 0.65 14.78 21.13
C VAL A 161 0.64 14.39 19.64
N TYR A 162 -0.18 15.07 18.83
CA TYR A 162 -0.25 14.87 17.39
C TYR A 162 1.10 15.11 16.70
N TYR A 163 1.80 16.21 17.01
CA TYR A 163 3.12 16.45 16.43
C TYR A 163 4.15 15.39 16.82
N ILE A 164 4.15 14.92 18.07
CA ILE A 164 5.00 13.80 18.51
C ILE A 164 4.67 12.53 17.74
N CYS A 165 3.37 12.23 17.56
CA CYS A 165 2.93 11.08 16.77
C CYS A 165 3.35 11.17 15.31
N ILE A 166 3.25 12.34 14.67
CA ILE A 166 3.74 12.54 13.29
C ILE A 166 5.24 12.28 13.22
N ILE A 167 6.03 12.87 14.13
CA ILE A 167 7.48 12.68 14.14
C ILE A 167 7.82 11.20 14.28
N ALA A 168 7.17 10.50 15.21
CA ALA A 168 7.36 9.07 15.38
C ALA A 168 6.96 8.26 14.12
N ALA A 169 5.85 8.60 13.47
CA ALA A 169 5.38 7.94 12.25
C ALA A 169 6.30 8.18 11.04
N LEU A 170 6.74 9.43 10.83
CA LEU A 170 7.67 9.80 9.76
C LEU A 170 9.04 9.16 10.00
N TRP A 171 9.51 9.16 11.25
CA TRP A 171 10.76 8.51 11.63
C TRP A 171 10.72 7.00 11.39
N GLY A 172 9.66 6.31 11.83
CA GLY A 172 9.49 4.88 11.58
C GLY A 172 9.48 4.55 10.09
N THR A 173 8.78 5.37 9.29
CA THR A 173 8.78 5.23 7.82
C THR A 173 10.19 5.41 7.25
N LEU A 174 10.91 6.44 7.66
CA LEU A 174 12.27 6.73 7.18
C LEU A 174 13.27 5.61 7.53
N GLN A 175 13.13 4.97 8.70
CA GLN A 175 13.98 3.84 9.09
C GLN A 175 13.71 2.59 8.25
N VAL A 176 12.43 2.33 7.96
CA VAL A 176 12.01 1.08 7.29
C VAL A 176 12.20 1.14 5.78
N LEU A 177 12.01 2.31 5.15
CA LEU A 177 12.05 2.42 3.68
C LEU A 177 13.36 1.90 3.03
N PRO A 178 14.57 2.29 3.50
CA PRO A 178 15.80 1.79 2.90
C PRO A 178 15.95 0.28 3.01
N GLU A 179 15.47 -0.31 4.12
CA GLU A 179 15.46 -1.76 4.30
C GLU A 179 14.48 -2.42 3.33
N ILE A 180 13.25 -1.93 3.24
CA ILE A 180 12.24 -2.45 2.32
C ILE A 180 12.78 -2.45 0.89
N TYR A 181 13.23 -1.30 0.39
CA TYR A 181 13.71 -1.18 -0.99
C TYR A 181 14.94 -2.04 -1.24
N ALA A 182 15.89 -2.10 -0.31
CA ALA A 182 17.08 -2.92 -0.45
C ALA A 182 16.75 -4.42 -0.54
N ARG A 183 15.80 -4.90 0.28
CA ARG A 183 15.34 -6.30 0.24
C ARG A 183 14.63 -6.63 -1.06
N VAL A 184 13.70 -5.78 -1.49
CA VAL A 184 13.00 -5.96 -2.77
C VAL A 184 14.01 -6.01 -3.92
N MET A 185 14.95 -5.06 -3.97
CA MET A 185 15.98 -5.04 -5.01
C MET A 185 16.86 -6.30 -4.97
N GLN A 186 17.26 -6.75 -3.79
CA GLN A 186 18.06 -7.97 -3.66
C GLN A 186 17.31 -9.20 -4.20
N GLU A 187 16.03 -9.37 -3.84
CA GLU A 187 15.20 -10.48 -4.33
C GLU A 187 15.05 -10.45 -5.85
N PHE A 188 14.75 -9.29 -6.44
CA PHE A 188 14.64 -9.17 -7.90
C PHE A 188 15.99 -9.37 -8.60
N PHE A 189 17.07 -8.83 -8.06
CA PHE A 189 18.40 -9.01 -8.65
C PHE A 189 18.87 -10.47 -8.56
N GLN A 190 18.58 -11.15 -7.46
CA GLN A 190 18.87 -12.58 -7.32
C GLN A 190 18.01 -13.42 -8.27
N ALA A 191 16.76 -13.04 -8.52
CA ALA A 191 15.89 -13.72 -9.47
C ALA A 191 16.33 -13.54 -10.93
N ILE A 192 16.81 -12.34 -11.30
CA ILE A 192 17.29 -12.03 -12.66
C ILE A 192 18.71 -12.57 -12.90
N TRP A 193 19.59 -12.47 -11.92
CA TRP A 193 20.98 -12.91 -11.98
C TRP A 193 21.31 -13.90 -10.85
N PRO A 194 20.85 -15.17 -10.97
CA PRO A 194 20.97 -16.15 -9.91
C PRO A 194 22.42 -16.58 -9.63
N ASP A 195 23.31 -16.52 -10.62
CA ASP A 195 24.71 -16.93 -10.49
C ASP A 195 25.58 -15.86 -9.80
N ARG A 196 25.02 -14.69 -9.49
CA ARG A 196 25.72 -13.59 -8.82
C ARG A 196 25.29 -13.51 -7.36
N GLU A 197 26.28 -13.38 -6.47
CA GLU A 197 26.01 -13.07 -5.07
C GLU A 197 25.71 -11.58 -4.91
N TRP A 198 24.53 -11.30 -4.33
CA TRP A 198 24.07 -9.95 -4.06
C TRP A 198 24.19 -9.62 -2.57
N ASP A 199 25.22 -8.84 -2.21
CA ASP A 199 25.44 -8.37 -0.84
C ASP A 199 24.41 -7.31 -0.44
N TYR A 200 23.53 -7.67 0.51
CA TYR A 200 22.52 -6.80 1.08
C TYR A 200 23.10 -5.47 1.60
N GLY A 201 24.27 -5.50 2.24
CA GLY A 201 24.88 -4.31 2.83
C GLY A 201 25.28 -3.27 1.79
N ARG A 202 25.74 -3.71 0.61
CA ARG A 202 26.08 -2.84 -0.52
C ARG A 202 24.83 -2.31 -1.19
N ILE A 203 23.83 -3.16 -1.44
CA ILE A 203 22.55 -2.74 -2.03
C ILE A 203 21.89 -1.69 -1.15
N ARG A 204 21.79 -1.94 0.16
CA ARG A 204 21.21 -1.00 1.13
C ARG A 204 21.91 0.36 1.09
N ARG A 205 23.24 0.39 1.05
CA ARG A 205 24.00 1.64 0.96
C ARG A 205 23.68 2.40 -0.33
N ASN A 206 23.67 1.70 -1.46
CA ASN A 206 23.36 2.31 -2.75
C ASN A 206 21.93 2.87 -2.79
N VAL A 207 20.97 2.12 -2.22
CA VAL A 207 19.58 2.58 -2.06
C VAL A 207 19.51 3.83 -1.18
N CYS A 208 20.19 3.87 -0.04
CA CYS A 208 20.24 5.06 0.81
C CYS A 208 20.80 6.28 0.06
N VAL A 209 21.93 6.11 -0.64
CA VAL A 209 22.56 7.19 -1.42
C VAL A 209 21.64 7.66 -2.55
N TYR A 210 20.99 6.74 -3.24
CA TYR A 210 20.02 7.04 -4.28
C TYR A 210 18.83 7.84 -3.74
N ILE A 211 18.18 7.35 -2.68
CA ILE A 211 17.03 8.04 -2.05
C ILE A 211 17.45 9.44 -1.58
N PHE A 212 18.61 9.57 -0.93
CA PHE A 212 19.11 10.86 -0.47
C PHE A 212 19.33 11.82 -1.63
N THR A 213 20.05 11.39 -2.67
CA THR A 213 20.37 12.22 -3.84
C THR A 213 19.10 12.61 -4.61
N ALA A 214 18.19 11.66 -4.85
CA ALA A 214 16.91 11.92 -5.53
C ALA A 214 16.05 12.90 -4.72
N THR A 215 15.98 12.73 -3.40
CA THR A 215 15.25 13.66 -2.52
C THR A 215 15.84 15.06 -2.58
N MET A 216 17.17 15.20 -2.55
CA MET A 216 17.82 16.51 -2.68
C MET A 216 17.50 17.19 -4.02
N ILE A 217 17.50 16.43 -5.11
CA ILE A 217 17.13 16.95 -6.44
C ILE A 217 15.66 17.42 -6.45
N ILE A 218 14.73 16.62 -5.90
CA ILE A 218 13.31 16.98 -5.82
C ILE A 218 13.11 18.26 -5.00
N VAL A 219 13.81 18.37 -3.86
CA VAL A 219 13.76 19.57 -3.00
C VAL A 219 14.31 20.79 -3.74
N TRP A 220 15.44 20.66 -4.44
CA TRP A 220 16.02 21.76 -5.23
C TRP A 220 15.04 22.22 -6.32
N LEU A 221 14.45 21.28 -7.05
CA LEU A 221 13.50 21.59 -8.13
C LEU A 221 12.17 22.16 -7.62
N ASN A 222 11.95 22.21 -6.30
CA ASN A 222 10.73 22.70 -5.67
C ASN A 222 9.47 22.08 -6.28
N VAL A 223 9.50 20.76 -6.50
CA VAL A 223 8.40 20.05 -7.15
C VAL A 223 7.12 20.18 -6.30
N PRO A 224 5.98 20.56 -6.90
CA PRO A 224 4.71 20.68 -6.19
C PRO A 224 4.30 19.38 -5.48
N PHE A 225 3.77 19.53 -4.25
CA PHE A 225 3.35 18.41 -3.40
C PHE A 225 2.25 17.55 -4.07
N ASP A 226 1.31 18.18 -4.77
CA ASP A 226 0.22 17.49 -5.47
C ASP A 226 0.75 16.59 -6.59
N ILE A 227 1.72 17.07 -7.38
CA ILE A 227 2.35 16.26 -8.43
C ILE A 227 3.09 15.08 -7.81
N LEU A 228 3.88 15.32 -6.76
CA LEU A 228 4.64 14.26 -6.11
C LEU A 228 3.74 13.18 -5.51
N THR A 229 2.64 13.58 -4.88
CA THR A 229 1.68 12.65 -4.29
C THR A 229 0.90 11.87 -5.36
N GLN A 230 0.52 12.52 -6.47
CA GLN A 230 -0.15 11.85 -7.59
C GLN A 230 0.76 10.83 -8.29
N VAL A 231 2.03 11.19 -8.54
CA VAL A 231 3.03 10.28 -9.12
C VAL A 231 3.28 9.10 -8.20
N ALA A 232 3.52 9.36 -6.91
CA ALA A 232 3.77 8.31 -5.92
C ALA A 232 2.55 7.38 -5.78
N GLY A 233 1.34 7.95 -5.65
CA GLY A 233 0.09 7.19 -5.58
C GLY A 233 -0.17 6.35 -6.82
N PHE A 234 0.14 6.88 -8.02
CA PHE A 234 0.03 6.10 -9.26
C PHE A 234 1.01 4.93 -9.27
N ILE A 235 2.31 5.19 -9.09
CA ILE A 235 3.36 4.17 -9.26
C ILE A 235 3.29 3.14 -8.12
N LEU A 236 3.33 3.57 -6.87
CA LEU A 236 3.51 2.67 -5.72
C LEU A 236 2.23 1.94 -5.31
N ALA A 237 1.07 2.57 -5.53
CA ALA A 237 -0.21 2.01 -5.16
C ALA A 237 -1.01 1.54 -6.38
N ASN A 238 -1.62 2.44 -7.14
CA ASN A 238 -2.60 2.05 -8.17
C ASN A 238 -2.03 1.05 -9.19
N PHE A 239 -0.91 1.39 -9.84
CA PHE A 239 -0.31 0.54 -10.87
C PHE A 239 0.34 -0.72 -10.27
N SER A 240 1.23 -0.56 -9.30
CA SER A 240 2.01 -1.69 -8.79
C SER A 240 1.16 -2.70 -8.01
N ILE A 241 0.15 -2.24 -7.24
CA ILE A 241 -0.77 -3.17 -6.55
C ILE A 241 -1.64 -3.90 -7.56
N ALA A 242 -2.13 -3.24 -8.62
CA ALA A 242 -2.89 -3.91 -9.67
C ALA A 242 -2.06 -5.03 -10.32
N LEU A 243 -0.79 -4.75 -10.65
CA LEU A 243 0.13 -5.75 -11.18
C LEU A 243 0.38 -6.90 -10.18
N MET A 244 0.59 -6.57 -8.90
CA MET A 244 0.80 -7.56 -7.85
C MET A 244 -0.44 -8.44 -7.63
N MET A 245 -1.64 -7.87 -7.71
CA MET A 245 -2.89 -8.63 -7.59
C MET A 245 -3.03 -9.63 -8.75
N LEU A 246 -2.68 -9.21 -9.98
CA LEU A 246 -2.64 -10.12 -11.13
C LEU A 246 -1.63 -11.24 -10.92
N ALA A 247 -0.43 -10.93 -10.42
CA ALA A 247 0.58 -11.92 -10.09
C ALA A 247 0.09 -12.90 -9.00
N ALA A 248 -0.58 -12.40 -7.95
CA ALA A 248 -1.15 -13.22 -6.88
C ALA A 248 -2.26 -14.16 -7.40
N LEU A 249 -3.13 -13.68 -8.29
CA LEU A 249 -4.15 -14.50 -8.96
C LEU A 249 -3.50 -15.58 -9.83
N TYR A 250 -2.49 -15.21 -10.63
CA TYR A 250 -1.72 -16.16 -11.43
C TYR A 250 -1.07 -17.24 -10.57
N LEU A 251 -0.40 -16.86 -9.48
CA LEU A 251 0.20 -17.79 -8.53
C LEU A 251 -0.84 -18.72 -7.90
N ASN A 252 -2.04 -18.21 -7.57
CA ASN A 252 -3.12 -19.04 -7.05
C ASN A 252 -3.57 -20.13 -8.05
N PHE A 253 -3.58 -19.85 -9.35
CA PHE A 253 -3.89 -20.88 -10.36
C PHE A 253 -2.73 -21.85 -10.59
N LYS A 254 -1.48 -21.41 -10.41
CA LYS A 254 -0.28 -22.25 -10.48
C LYS A 254 -0.19 -23.26 -9.33
N LEU A 255 -0.78 -22.95 -8.17
CA LEU A 255 -0.83 -23.85 -7.02
C LEU A 255 -1.66 -25.12 -7.29
N PRO A 256 -1.30 -26.28 -6.70
CA PRO A 256 -2.14 -27.48 -6.74
C PRO A 256 -3.52 -27.21 -6.14
N VAL A 257 -4.55 -27.93 -6.61
CA VAL A 257 -5.96 -27.70 -6.24
C VAL A 257 -6.18 -27.66 -4.72
N LEU A 258 -5.46 -28.49 -3.97
CA LEU A 258 -5.51 -28.57 -2.50
C LEU A 258 -5.01 -27.29 -1.80
N TYR A 259 -4.25 -26.43 -2.46
CA TYR A 259 -3.67 -25.21 -1.88
C TYR A 259 -4.29 -23.92 -2.42
N ARG A 260 -5.17 -24.01 -3.41
CA ARG A 260 -5.86 -22.83 -3.98
C ARG A 260 -6.79 -22.18 -2.97
N THR A 261 -6.99 -20.88 -3.15
CA THR A 261 -7.98 -20.11 -2.39
C THR A 261 -9.38 -20.64 -2.63
N ARG A 262 -10.25 -20.53 -1.60
CA ARG A 262 -11.67 -20.86 -1.73
C ARG A 262 -12.38 -19.90 -2.69
N LEU A 263 -13.48 -20.36 -3.27
CA LEU A 263 -14.25 -19.62 -4.26
C LEU A 263 -14.61 -18.17 -3.85
N PRO A 264 -15.08 -17.87 -2.62
CA PRO A 264 -15.38 -16.49 -2.24
C PRO A 264 -14.17 -15.56 -2.27
N MET A 265 -13.00 -16.07 -1.86
CA MET A 265 -11.74 -15.31 -1.90
C MET A 265 -11.27 -15.11 -3.35
N LEU A 266 -11.45 -16.11 -4.20
CA LEU A 266 -11.12 -15.99 -5.63
C LEU A 266 -11.98 -14.94 -6.32
N VAL A 267 -13.30 -14.99 -6.12
CA VAL A 267 -14.24 -14.00 -6.69
C VAL A 267 -13.92 -12.60 -6.16
N GLY A 268 -13.70 -12.45 -4.85
CA GLY A 268 -13.29 -11.18 -4.25
C GLY A 268 -11.97 -10.65 -4.81
N GLY A 269 -10.99 -11.53 -5.02
CA GLY A 269 -9.70 -11.18 -5.63
C GLY A 269 -9.83 -10.76 -7.09
N LEU A 270 -10.66 -11.44 -7.89
CA LEU A 270 -10.93 -11.07 -9.27
C LEU A 270 -11.63 -9.71 -9.37
N VAL A 271 -12.67 -9.48 -8.57
CA VAL A 271 -13.37 -8.19 -8.51
C VAL A 271 -12.41 -7.08 -8.09
N SER A 272 -11.59 -7.31 -7.07
CA SER A 272 -10.58 -6.35 -6.61
C SER A 272 -9.54 -6.05 -7.69
N ALA A 273 -9.08 -7.04 -8.45
CA ALA A 273 -8.15 -6.85 -9.55
C ALA A 273 -8.74 -5.96 -10.65
N VAL A 274 -10.00 -6.20 -11.04
CA VAL A 274 -10.69 -5.38 -12.04
C VAL A 274 -10.79 -3.92 -11.56
N ILE A 275 -11.19 -3.70 -10.30
CA ILE A 275 -11.27 -2.35 -9.72
C ILE A 275 -9.90 -1.67 -9.74
N LEU A 276 -8.86 -2.35 -9.26
CA LEU A 276 -7.50 -1.80 -9.22
C LEU A 276 -6.95 -1.46 -10.61
N ILE A 277 -7.23 -2.29 -11.62
CA ILE A 277 -6.85 -2.02 -13.02
C ILE A 277 -7.58 -0.78 -13.54
N CYS A 278 -8.87 -0.64 -13.28
CA CYS A 278 -9.63 0.55 -13.65
C CYS A 278 -9.04 1.81 -13.00
N PHE A 279 -8.75 1.77 -11.69
CA PHE A 279 -8.13 2.89 -10.97
C PHE A 279 -6.70 3.20 -11.46
N ALA A 280 -5.91 2.19 -11.80
CA ALA A 280 -4.60 2.37 -12.43
C ALA A 280 -4.72 3.05 -13.80
N GLY A 281 -5.69 2.64 -14.62
CA GLY A 281 -5.98 3.27 -15.91
C GLY A 281 -6.40 4.74 -15.76
N ILE A 282 -7.33 5.04 -14.86
CA ILE A 282 -7.80 6.40 -14.56
C ILE A 282 -6.63 7.27 -14.07
N SER A 283 -5.87 6.76 -13.10
CA SER A 283 -4.74 7.48 -12.51
C SER A 283 -3.62 7.72 -13.52
N GLY A 284 -3.30 6.73 -14.36
CA GLY A 284 -2.27 6.84 -15.38
C GLY A 284 -2.67 7.83 -16.49
N TRP A 285 -3.90 7.72 -17.00
CA TRP A 285 -4.42 8.65 -17.99
C TRP A 285 -4.48 10.08 -17.45
N GLY A 286 -5.05 10.28 -16.27
CA GLY A 286 -5.16 11.59 -15.63
C GLY A 286 -3.80 12.24 -15.35
N LEU A 287 -2.80 11.45 -14.96
CA LEU A 287 -1.45 11.95 -14.73
C LEU A 287 -0.76 12.35 -16.05
N ILE A 288 -0.90 11.53 -17.10
CA ILE A 288 -0.35 11.84 -18.43
C ILE A 288 -0.97 13.12 -18.98
N THR A 289 -2.29 13.26 -18.91
CA THR A 289 -2.96 14.49 -19.37
C THR A 289 -2.48 15.70 -18.59
N LYS A 290 -2.37 15.59 -17.26
CA LYS A 290 -1.91 16.70 -16.40
C LYS A 290 -0.44 17.10 -16.65
N LEU A 291 0.42 16.14 -16.99
CA LEU A 291 1.85 16.41 -17.23
C LEU A 291 2.14 16.90 -18.66
N LEU A 292 1.29 16.54 -19.63
CA LEU A 292 1.49 16.88 -21.05
C LEU A 292 0.58 18.02 -21.55
N GLY A 293 -0.41 18.49 -20.76
CA GLY A 293 -1.31 19.58 -21.11
C GLY A 293 -2.35 19.89 -20.04
#